data_AF-A0A2R6N6P8-F1
#
_entry.id   AF-A0A2R6N6P8-F1
#
_cell.length_a   1.000
_cell.length_b   1.000
_cell.length_c   1.000
_cell.angle_alpha   90.00
_cell.angle_beta   90.00
_cell.angle_gamma   90.00
#
_symmetry.space_group_name_H-M   'P 1'
#
loop_
_entity.id
_entity.type
_entity.pdbx_description
1 polymer ?
#
loop_
_entity_poly.entity_id
_entity_poly.type
_entity_poly.pdbx_seq_one_letter_code
_entity_poly.pdbx_strand_id
1 'polypeptide(L)'
;MTGLAALLDEIVGDIDALLLFTRDASTFDLFSDEETTMIVVAKDNAVGADNFVKLPLEFTNVNGRIRFGLEGAIRQELVAEGDEVVCLTTSFEENRIDTVVRVRADQFTQTGIYDLFTNSRADADVVRDVFEVAIELGQKGQKGKPVGALFVVGDAGKVMNK
;
A
#
# COMPACT_ATOMS: atom_id res chain seq x y z
N MET A 1 0.65 31.71 16.96
CA MET A 1 0.62 30.26 16.62
C MET A 1 1.43 29.51 17.66
N THR A 2 0.91 28.39 18.16
CA THR A 2 1.69 27.47 18.99
C THR A 2 2.62 26.66 18.09
N GLY A 3 3.74 26.15 18.63
CA GLY A 3 4.67 25.31 17.84
C GLY A 3 4.01 24.06 17.25
N LEU A 4 2.96 23.54 17.91
CA LEU A 4 2.18 22.41 17.41
C LEU A 4 1.41 22.75 16.13
N ALA A 5 0.75 23.90 16.08
CA ALA A 5 0.00 24.32 14.89
C ALA A 5 0.96 24.51 13.69
N ALA A 6 2.11 25.14 13.93
CA ALA A 6 3.11 25.32 12.88
C ALA A 6 3.64 24.00 12.31
N LEU A 7 3.87 22.99 13.17
CA LEU A 7 4.28 21.66 12.72
C LEU A 7 3.18 20.96 11.90
N LEU A 8 1.91 21.08 12.32
CA LEU A 8 0.81 20.51 11.55
C LEU A 8 0.70 21.16 10.17
N ASP A 9 0.78 22.49 10.11
CA ASP A 9 0.79 23.24 8.84
C ASP A 9 1.96 22.82 7.93
N GLU A 10 3.13 22.54 8.49
CA GLU A 10 4.28 22.02 7.73
C GLU A 10 4.04 20.59 7.20
N ILE A 11 3.33 19.74 7.95
CA ILE A 11 3.06 18.36 7.53
C ILE A 11 1.99 18.31 6.44
N VAL A 12 0.92 19.10 6.55
CA VAL A 12 -0.25 19.00 5.66
C VAL A 12 -0.35 20.11 4.62
N GLY A 13 0.46 21.17 4.74
CA GLY A 13 0.47 22.28 3.79
C GLY A 13 1.32 22.01 2.55
N ASP A 14 0.89 22.57 1.42
CA ASP A 14 1.58 22.51 0.12
C ASP A 14 1.89 21.06 -0.29
N ILE A 15 0.81 20.29 -0.42
CA ILE A 15 0.84 18.86 -0.81
C ILE A 15 0.18 18.72 -2.18
N ASP A 16 0.69 17.80 -2.99
CA ASP A 16 0.18 17.54 -4.34
C ASP A 16 -0.97 16.51 -4.30
N ALA A 17 -0.92 15.57 -3.34
CA ALA A 17 -1.93 14.53 -3.20
C ALA A 17 -2.13 14.04 -1.76
N LEU A 18 -3.33 13.55 -1.49
CA LEU A 18 -3.75 12.92 -0.24
C LEU A 18 -4.05 11.44 -0.46
N LEU A 19 -3.27 10.55 0.16
CA LEU A 19 -3.55 9.11 0.21
C LEU A 19 -4.35 8.79 1.48
N LEU A 20 -5.62 8.46 1.32
CA LEU A 20 -6.53 8.15 2.42
C LEU A 20 -6.75 6.64 2.54
N PHE A 21 -6.19 6.03 3.59
CA PHE A 21 -6.36 4.62 3.88
C PHE A 21 -7.64 4.40 4.70
N THR A 22 -8.78 4.28 4.02
CA THR A 22 -10.08 4.07 4.66
C THR A 22 -11.02 3.22 3.81
N ARG A 23 -11.95 2.55 4.49
CA ARG A 23 -13.18 1.96 3.90
C ARG A 23 -14.44 2.60 4.47
N ASP A 24 -14.27 3.53 5.41
CA ASP A 24 -15.35 4.19 6.12
C ASP A 24 -15.79 5.46 5.37
N ALA A 25 -17.07 5.51 5.01
CA ALA A 25 -17.64 6.63 4.27
C ALA A 25 -17.57 7.94 5.05
N SER A 26 -17.77 7.89 6.38
CA SER A 26 -17.72 9.12 7.19
C SER A 26 -16.33 9.75 7.19
N THR A 27 -15.28 8.93 7.18
CA THR A 27 -13.89 9.38 7.06
C THR A 27 -13.61 9.92 5.66
N PHE A 28 -14.17 9.30 4.62
CA PHE A 28 -14.02 9.77 3.23
C PHE A 28 -14.68 11.15 3.03
N ASP A 29 -15.91 11.33 3.52
CA ASP A 29 -16.68 12.57 3.40
C ASP A 29 -16.02 13.77 4.11
N LEU A 30 -15.15 13.53 5.11
CA LEU A 30 -14.42 14.61 5.79
C LEU A 30 -13.41 15.33 4.89
N PHE A 31 -12.95 14.68 3.84
CA PHE A 31 -11.90 15.21 2.97
C PHE A 31 -12.38 15.39 1.52
N SER A 32 -13.62 15.02 1.19
CA SER A 32 -14.13 14.98 -0.19
C SER A 32 -14.27 16.35 -0.85
N ASP A 33 -14.29 17.42 -0.06
CA ASP A 33 -14.46 18.81 -0.51
C ASP A 33 -13.13 19.58 -0.66
N GLU A 34 -11.99 18.91 -0.49
CA GLU A 34 -10.66 19.53 -0.63
C GLU A 34 -10.27 19.71 -2.11
N GLU A 35 -9.58 20.81 -2.45
CA GLU A 35 -9.04 21.02 -3.81
C GLU A 35 -7.91 20.04 -4.16
N THR A 36 -7.32 19.41 -3.16
CA THR A 36 -6.21 18.45 -3.29
C THR A 36 -6.67 17.13 -3.89
N THR A 37 -5.84 16.54 -4.77
CA THR A 37 -6.10 15.20 -5.34
C THR A 37 -6.16 14.15 -4.23
N MET A 38 -7.36 13.72 -3.86
CA MET A 38 -7.57 12.61 -2.93
C MET A 38 -7.55 11.28 -3.67
N ILE A 39 -6.85 10.30 -3.09
CA ILE A 39 -6.75 8.93 -3.56
C ILE A 39 -7.10 8.00 -2.40
N VAL A 40 -8.16 7.20 -2.56
CA VAL A 40 -8.55 6.21 -1.55
C VAL A 40 -7.73 4.94 -1.74
N VAL A 41 -7.14 4.44 -0.65
CA VAL A 41 -6.34 3.21 -0.66
C VAL A 41 -6.98 2.17 0.25
N ALA A 42 -7.54 1.11 -0.34
CA ALA A 42 -8.22 0.05 0.39
C ALA A 42 -8.30 -1.26 -0.38
N LYS A 43 -8.79 -2.33 0.28
CA LYS A 43 -8.99 -3.65 -0.34
C LYS A 43 -9.98 -3.62 -1.50
N ASP A 44 -11.02 -2.80 -1.37
CA ASP A 44 -12.07 -2.55 -2.33
C ASP A 44 -12.51 -1.07 -2.27
N ASN A 45 -13.12 -0.58 -3.35
CA ASN A 45 -13.61 0.79 -3.42
C ASN A 45 -15.01 0.90 -2.79
N ALA A 46 -15.09 0.67 -1.48
CA ALA A 46 -16.35 0.65 -0.73
C ALA A 46 -17.06 2.01 -0.71
N VAL A 47 -16.31 3.10 -0.84
CA VAL A 47 -16.81 4.49 -0.78
C VAL A 47 -17.09 5.08 -2.17
N GLY A 48 -16.75 4.37 -3.25
CA GLY A 48 -17.00 4.85 -4.61
C GLY A 48 -16.15 6.04 -5.04
N ALA A 49 -14.92 6.15 -4.53
CA ALA A 49 -14.00 7.22 -4.88
C ALA A 49 -13.58 7.15 -6.35
N ASP A 50 -13.43 8.31 -7.00
CA ASP A 50 -12.98 8.40 -8.39
C ASP A 50 -11.53 7.89 -8.54
N ASN A 51 -10.66 8.32 -7.62
CA ASN A 51 -9.27 7.88 -7.57
C ASN A 51 -9.12 6.79 -6.49
N PHE A 52 -8.84 5.56 -6.93
CA PHE A 52 -8.76 4.41 -6.03
C PHE A 52 -7.56 3.52 -6.32
N VAL A 53 -6.78 3.23 -5.28
CA VAL A 53 -5.67 2.29 -5.31
C VAL A 53 -6.04 1.05 -4.51
N LYS A 54 -6.02 -0.10 -5.18
CA LYS A 54 -6.27 -1.39 -4.53
C LYS A 54 -5.10 -1.80 -3.64
N LEU A 55 -5.41 -2.17 -2.41
CA LEU A 55 -4.51 -2.76 -1.42
C LEU A 55 -4.94 -4.23 -1.17
N PRO A 56 -4.50 -5.19 -1.99
CA PRO A 56 -4.97 -6.57 -1.93
C PRO A 56 -4.36 -7.37 -0.76
N LEU A 57 -3.42 -6.78 -0.01
CA LEU A 57 -2.71 -7.41 1.10
C LEU A 57 -3.01 -6.68 2.40
N GLU A 58 -3.08 -7.45 3.48
CA GLU A 58 -3.05 -6.90 4.84
C GLU A 58 -1.60 -6.61 5.24
N PHE A 59 -1.36 -5.44 5.81
CA PHE A 59 -0.04 -5.00 6.25
C PHE A 59 -0.01 -4.83 7.77
N THR A 60 0.97 -5.46 8.42
CA THR A 60 1.19 -5.28 9.87
C THR A 60 2.01 -4.03 10.19
N ASN A 61 2.75 -3.49 9.22
CA ASN A 61 3.51 -2.27 9.38
C ASN A 61 2.93 -1.12 8.53
N VAL A 62 2.90 0.07 9.12
CA VAL A 62 2.37 1.28 8.47
C VAL A 62 3.23 1.67 7.27
N ASN A 63 4.56 1.53 7.39
CA ASN A 63 5.49 1.92 6.34
C ASN A 63 5.30 1.10 5.05
N GLY A 64 5.16 -0.23 5.17
CA GLY A 64 4.93 -1.11 4.03
C GLY A 64 3.56 -0.85 3.39
N ARG A 65 2.53 -0.63 4.20
CA ARG A 65 1.20 -0.24 3.71
C ARG A 65 1.24 1.05 2.89
N ILE A 66 1.89 2.08 3.42
CA ILE A 66 2.05 3.37 2.74
C ILE A 66 2.83 3.21 1.44
N ARG A 67 3.97 2.53 1.47
CA ARG A 67 4.79 2.29 0.27
C ARG A 67 4.01 1.55 -0.81
N PHE A 68 3.27 0.51 -0.44
CA PHE A 68 2.48 -0.25 -1.40
C PHE A 68 1.36 0.60 -2.01
N GLY A 69 0.65 1.39 -1.20
CA GLY A 69 -0.36 2.34 -1.69
C GLY A 69 0.22 3.38 -2.64
N LEU A 70 1.39 3.92 -2.30
CA LEU A 70 2.07 4.94 -3.10
C LEU A 70 2.64 4.38 -4.41
N GLU A 71 3.20 3.16 -4.41
CA GLU A 71 3.56 2.46 -5.64
C GLU A 71 2.33 2.31 -6.56
N GLY A 72 1.18 1.94 -5.99
CA GLY A 72 -0.05 1.82 -6.75
C GLY A 72 -0.55 3.14 -7.33
N ALA A 73 -0.47 4.23 -6.56
CA ALA A 73 -0.85 5.56 -7.01
C ALA A 73 0.03 6.05 -8.16
N ILE A 74 1.36 5.87 -8.04
CA ILE A 74 2.31 6.23 -9.10
C ILE A 74 2.07 5.40 -10.37
N ARG A 75 1.84 4.09 -10.21
CA ARG A 75 1.58 3.19 -11.34
C ARG A 75 0.30 3.49 -12.10
N GLN A 76 -0.69 4.04 -11.42
CA GLN A 76 -1.95 4.49 -12.01
C GLN A 76 -1.89 5.94 -12.49
N GLU A 77 -0.72 6.59 -12.44
CA GLU A 77 -0.52 7.99 -12.84
C GLU A 77 -1.37 8.98 -12.02
N LEU A 78 -1.78 8.59 -10.81
CA LEU A 78 -2.53 9.44 -9.87
C LEU A 78 -1.59 10.36 -9.07
N VAL A 79 -0.32 9.99 -8.98
CA VAL A 79 0.77 10.71 -8.30
C VAL A 79 1.98 10.66 -9.21
N ALA A 80 2.65 11.78 -9.42
CA ALA A 80 3.90 11.86 -10.18
C ALA A 80 5.13 11.62 -9.29
N GLU A 81 6.25 11.25 -9.91
CA GLU A 81 7.53 11.23 -9.20
C GLU A 81 7.90 12.65 -8.75
N GLY A 82 8.25 12.79 -7.47
CA GLY A 82 8.60 14.08 -6.87
C GLY A 82 7.46 14.78 -6.13
N ASP A 83 6.22 14.33 -6.30
CA ASP A 83 5.05 14.85 -5.58
C ASP A 83 5.20 14.68 -4.06
N GLU A 84 4.81 15.71 -3.32
CA GLU A 84 4.69 15.70 -1.87
C GLU A 84 3.31 15.16 -1.47
N VAL A 85 3.32 13.98 -0.86
CA VAL A 85 2.11 13.22 -0.55
C VAL A 85 1.91 13.13 0.95
N VAL A 86 0.68 13.41 1.40
CA VAL A 86 0.27 13.09 2.77
C VAL A 86 -0.55 11.81 2.78
N CYS A 87 -0.17 10.89 3.65
CA CYS A 87 -0.85 9.63 3.89
C CYS A 87 -1.59 9.69 5.22
N LEU A 88 -2.91 9.52 5.18
CA LEU A 88 -3.77 9.43 6.36
C LEU A 88 -4.14 7.97 6.59
N THR A 89 -3.84 7.45 7.78
CA THR A 89 -4.02 6.03 8.06
C THR A 89 -4.26 5.75 9.54
N THR A 90 -4.58 4.49 9.84
CA THR A 90 -4.76 3.96 11.19
C THR A 90 -3.59 3.07 11.63
N SER A 91 -3.03 3.28 12.82
CA SER A 91 -1.95 2.46 13.39
C SER A 91 -2.40 1.68 14.63
N PHE A 92 -3.39 2.20 15.37
CA PHE A 92 -3.86 1.59 16.62
C PHE A 92 -5.33 1.18 16.58
N GLU A 93 -6.22 2.06 16.10
CA GLU A 93 -7.67 1.79 16.04
C GLU A 93 -8.16 1.72 14.59
N GLU A 94 -8.82 0.62 14.21
CA GLU A 94 -9.22 0.35 12.81
C GLU A 94 -10.17 1.41 12.20
N ASN A 95 -10.89 2.17 13.04
CA ASN A 95 -11.96 3.08 12.61
C ASN A 95 -11.67 4.56 12.90
N ARG A 96 -10.42 4.92 13.22
CA ARG A 96 -10.06 6.32 13.43
C ARG A 96 -8.67 6.60 12.91
N ILE A 97 -8.57 7.51 11.94
CA ILE A 97 -7.28 8.05 11.50
C ILE A 97 -6.54 8.62 12.72
N ASP A 98 -5.40 8.03 13.03
CA ASP A 98 -4.55 8.38 14.17
C ASP A 98 -3.11 8.66 13.73
N THR A 99 -2.84 8.53 12.42
CA THR A 99 -1.50 8.58 11.85
C THR A 99 -1.50 9.40 10.57
N VAL A 100 -0.59 10.37 10.52
CA VAL A 100 -0.33 11.24 9.38
C VAL A 100 1.14 11.09 9.00
N VAL A 101 1.43 10.86 7.73
CA VAL A 101 2.79 10.73 7.21
C VAL A 101 2.93 11.57 5.95
N ARG A 102 3.85 12.54 5.96
CA ARG A 102 4.29 13.23 4.75
C ARG A 102 5.45 12.45 4.12
N VAL A 103 5.38 12.21 2.82
CA VAL A 103 6.39 11.48 2.06
C VAL A 103 6.45 12.01 0.64
N ARG A 104 7.66 12.14 0.08
CA ARG A 104 7.83 12.43 -1.33
C ARG A 104 7.79 11.15 -2.16
N ALA A 105 7.06 11.16 -3.28
CA ALA A 105 6.78 9.97 -4.09
C ALA A 105 8.03 9.23 -4.61
N ASP A 106 9.18 9.90 -4.71
CA ASP A 106 10.45 9.36 -5.21
C ASP A 106 11.43 8.91 -4.10
N GLN A 107 11.09 9.08 -2.82
CA GLN A 107 12.02 8.85 -1.70
C GLN A 107 12.25 7.38 -1.35
N PHE A 108 11.64 6.45 -2.08
CA PHE A 108 11.81 5.01 -1.86
C PHE A 108 12.00 4.28 -3.19
N THR A 109 12.76 3.19 -3.15
CA THR A 109 12.94 2.32 -4.32
C THR A 109 11.63 1.58 -4.59
N GLN A 110 11.03 1.82 -5.76
CA GLN A 110 9.92 1.01 -6.23
C GLN A 110 10.37 -0.44 -6.42
N THR A 111 9.70 -1.35 -5.75
CA THR A 111 10.04 -2.77 -5.73
C THR A 111 9.40 -3.55 -6.88
N GLY A 112 8.39 -2.96 -7.53
CA GLY A 112 7.54 -3.64 -8.53
C GLY A 112 6.59 -4.66 -7.90
N ILE A 113 6.55 -4.75 -6.56
CA ILE A 113 5.73 -5.70 -5.82
C ILE A 113 4.25 -5.40 -6.04
N TYR A 114 3.85 -4.12 -6.13
CA TYR A 114 2.47 -3.75 -6.40
C TYR A 114 1.88 -4.44 -7.64
N ASP A 115 2.60 -4.41 -8.76
CA ASP A 115 2.19 -4.97 -10.05
C ASP A 115 1.96 -6.49 -9.96
N LEU A 116 2.85 -7.17 -9.23
CA LEU A 116 2.76 -8.61 -9.03
C LEU A 116 1.48 -9.04 -8.29
N PHE A 117 1.04 -8.25 -7.32
CA PHE A 117 -0.16 -8.58 -6.53
C PHE A 117 -1.46 -8.08 -7.16
N THR A 118 -1.41 -7.08 -8.04
CA THR A 118 -2.61 -6.51 -8.66
C THR A 118 -2.93 -7.11 -10.03
N ASN A 119 -1.92 -7.53 -10.80
CA ASN A 119 -2.09 -8.12 -12.13
C ASN A 119 -1.95 -9.66 -12.16
N SER A 120 -1.75 -10.30 -11.00
CA SER A 120 -1.77 -11.77 -10.90
C SER A 120 -3.20 -12.31 -10.92
N ARG A 121 -3.39 -13.47 -11.58
CA ARG A 121 -4.64 -14.24 -11.49
C ARG A 121 -4.77 -15.05 -10.20
N ALA A 122 -3.64 -15.29 -9.52
CA ALA A 122 -3.63 -15.99 -8.25
C ALA A 122 -4.07 -15.06 -7.12
N ASP A 123 -4.64 -15.64 -6.07
CA ASP A 123 -4.93 -14.91 -4.84
C ASP A 123 -3.65 -14.21 -4.33
N ALA A 124 -3.77 -12.94 -3.92
CA ALA A 124 -2.64 -12.17 -3.43
C ALA A 124 -2.04 -12.81 -2.18
N ASP A 125 -2.84 -13.41 -1.30
CA ASP A 125 -2.32 -14.12 -0.13
C ASP A 125 -1.47 -15.33 -0.54
N VAL A 126 -1.87 -16.06 -1.58
CA VAL A 126 -1.10 -17.20 -2.10
C VAL A 126 0.25 -16.75 -2.66
N VAL A 127 0.28 -15.64 -3.39
CA VAL A 127 1.54 -15.07 -3.88
C VAL A 127 2.44 -14.69 -2.70
N ARG A 128 1.90 -14.01 -1.68
CA ARG A 128 2.66 -13.59 -0.48
C ARG A 128 3.30 -14.81 0.20
N ASP A 129 2.51 -15.85 0.46
CA ASP A 129 2.98 -17.03 1.18
C ASP A 129 4.12 -17.73 0.42
N VAL A 130 4.08 -17.76 -0.93
CA VAL A 130 5.17 -18.29 -1.74
C VAL A 130 6.44 -17.43 -1.63
N PHE A 131 6.30 -16.10 -1.60
CA PHE A 131 7.43 -15.18 -1.40
C PHE A 131 8.07 -15.36 -0.03
N GLU A 132 7.28 -15.54 1.03
CA GLU A 132 7.81 -15.77 2.38
C GLU A 132 8.69 -17.02 2.42
N VAL A 133 8.24 -18.13 1.84
CA VAL A 133 9.06 -19.35 1.75
C VAL A 133 10.31 -19.12 0.90
N ALA A 134 10.20 -18.41 -0.23
CA ALA A 134 11.36 -18.08 -1.07
C ALA A 134 12.41 -17.24 -0.32
N ILE A 135 11.97 -16.27 0.49
CA ILE A 135 12.86 -15.45 1.34
C ILE A 135 13.55 -16.31 2.39
N GLU A 136 12.81 -17.19 3.08
CA GLU A 136 13.40 -18.12 4.06
C GLU A 136 14.47 -19.03 3.44
N LEU A 137 14.20 -19.56 2.24
CA LEU A 137 15.16 -20.36 1.50
C LEU A 137 16.39 -19.54 1.11
N GLY A 138 16.21 -18.30 0.65
CA GLY A 138 17.29 -17.36 0.35
C GLY A 138 18.18 -17.09 1.56
N GLN A 139 17.60 -16.85 2.73
CA GLN A 139 18.33 -16.67 3.99
C GLN A 139 19.11 -17.92 4.40
N LYS A 140 18.56 -19.12 4.18
CA LYS A 140 19.27 -20.39 4.43
C LYS A 140 20.41 -20.59 3.44
N GLY A 141 20.20 -20.26 2.17
CA GLY A 141 21.22 -20.30 1.11
C GLY A 141 22.39 -19.36 1.38
N GLN A 142 22.11 -18.14 1.84
CA GLN A 142 23.12 -17.15 2.24
C GLN A 142 24.07 -17.70 3.33
N LYS A 143 23.60 -18.59 4.19
CA LYS A 143 24.40 -19.26 5.23
C LYS A 143 25.28 -20.41 4.70
N GLY A 144 25.40 -20.54 3.37
CA GLY A 144 26.26 -21.53 2.70
C GLY A 144 25.63 -22.91 2.52
N LYS A 145 24.33 -23.07 2.82
CA LYS A 145 23.61 -24.33 2.55
C LYS A 145 23.22 -24.38 1.06
N PRO A 146 23.42 -25.50 0.35
CA PRO A 146 22.97 -25.64 -1.03
C PRO A 146 21.45 -25.85 -1.05
N VAL A 147 20.69 -24.76 -0.99
CA VAL A 147 19.22 -24.77 -0.99
C VAL A 147 18.70 -24.03 -2.21
N GLY A 148 17.83 -24.67 -2.97
CA GLY A 148 17.12 -24.10 -4.11
C GLY A 148 15.76 -24.77 -4.25
N ALA A 149 14.76 -24.03 -4.74
CA ALA A 149 13.42 -24.55 -4.97
C ALA A 149 12.83 -23.93 -6.23
N LEU A 150 11.97 -24.71 -6.90
CA LEU A 150 11.07 -24.22 -7.95
C LEU A 150 9.64 -24.33 -7.40
N PHE A 151 8.91 -23.23 -7.40
CA PHE A 151 7.51 -23.20 -6.99
C PHE A 151 6.62 -23.29 -8.22
N VAL A 152 5.67 -24.22 -8.19
CA VAL A 152 4.56 -24.28 -9.16
C VAL A 152 3.28 -24.18 -8.36
N VAL A 153 2.53 -23.11 -8.60
CA VAL A 153 1.31 -22.80 -7.86
C VAL A 153 0.12 -22.98 -8.78
N GLY A 154 -0.88 -23.73 -8.32
CA GLY A 154 -2.10 -23.97 -9.06
C GLY A 154 -3.24 -24.43 -8.15
N ASP A 155 -4.44 -24.41 -8.69
CA ASP A 155 -5.63 -24.93 -8.01
C ASP A 155 -5.45 -26.42 -7.69
N ALA A 156 -5.53 -26.79 -6.40
CA ALA A 156 -5.29 -28.16 -5.95
C ALA A 156 -6.22 -29.18 -6.64
N GLY A 157 -7.48 -28.82 -6.90
CA GLY A 157 -8.44 -29.69 -7.57
C GLY A 157 -8.13 -29.91 -9.05
N LYS A 158 -7.58 -28.90 -9.73
CA LYS A 158 -7.13 -29.01 -11.13
C LYS A 158 -5.76 -29.66 -11.28
N VAL A 159 -4.89 -29.52 -10.28
CA VAL A 159 -3.53 -30.09 -10.29
C VAL A 159 -3.53 -31.57 -9.88
N MET A 160 -4.35 -31.95 -8.89
CA MET A 160 -4.38 -33.31 -8.35
C MET A 160 -5.26 -34.28 -9.16
N ASN A 161 -6.23 -33.77 -9.93
CA ASN A 161 -7.04 -34.60 -10.81
C ASN A 161 -6.44 -34.63 -12.22
N LYS A 162 -5.56 -35.61 -12.44
CA LYS A 162 -5.24 -36.13 -13.78
C LYS A 162 -5.82 -37.53 -13.92
#